data_AF-A0AAW9S9G3-F1
#
_entry.id   AF-A0AAW9S9G3-F1
#
_cell.length_a   1.000
_cell.length_b   1.000
_cell.length_c   1.000
_cell.angle_alpha   90.00
_cell.angle_beta   90.00
_cell.angle_gamma   90.00
#
_symmetry.space_group_name_H-M   'P 1'
#
loop_
_entity.id
_entity.type
_entity.pdbx_description
1 polymer ?
#
loop_
_entity_poly.entity_id
_entity_poly.type
_entity_poly.pdbx_seq_one_letter_code
_entity_poly.pdbx_strand_id
1 'polypeptide(L)' 'MNTTHTKAILIIGGYGKVGKLIASQLVKTNRYTITLAGRNKEKANNTARQLGRQVTGVHFDIAHFKK' A
#
# COMPACT_ATOMS: atom_id res chain seq x y z
N MET A 1 27.20 -2.02 11.04
CA MET A 1 25.84 -2.55 10.83
C MET A 1 25.07 -1.52 10.00
N ASN A 2 24.81 -1.79 8.73
CA ASN A 2 24.08 -0.84 7.88
C ASN A 2 22.58 -0.93 8.18
N THR A 3 22.00 0.14 8.71
CA THR A 3 20.56 0.28 8.91
C THR A 3 19.88 0.44 7.55
N THR A 4 19.33 -0.65 7.01
CA THR A 4 18.52 -0.59 5.79
C THR A 4 17.25 0.21 6.08
N HIS A 5 17.22 1.50 5.71
CA HIS A 5 16.02 2.31 5.81
C HIS A 5 14.95 1.79 4.84
N THR A 6 13.95 1.10 5.37
CA THR A 6 12.77 0.69 4.60
C THR A 6 11.99 1.94 4.20
N LYS A 7 11.88 2.20 2.90
CA LYS A 7 11.17 3.38 2.39
C LYS A 7 9.66 3.14 2.41
N ALA A 8 8.87 4.11 2.83
CA ALA A 8 7.41 4.00 2.85
C ALA A 8 6.79 4.50 1.52
N ILE A 9 5.81 3.78 0.99
CA ILE A 9 5.06 4.15 -0.22
C ILE A 9 3.56 4.11 0.08
N LEU A 10 2.86 5.20 -0.22
CA LEU A 10 1.40 5.26 -0.23
C LEU A 10 0.88 5.12 -1.67
N ILE A 11 -0.05 4.19 -1.90
CA ILE A 11 -0.68 3.98 -3.21
C ILE A 11 -2.17 4.28 -3.09
N ILE A 12 -2.59 5.43 -3.64
CA ILE A 12 -4.01 5.79 -3.77
C ILE A 12 -4.64 4.95 -4.88
N GLY A 13 -5.83 4.39 -4.62
CA GLY A 13 -6.42 3.38 -5.50
C GLY A 13 -5.68 2.05 -5.45
N GLY A 14 -4.95 1.78 -4.37
CA GLY A 14 -4.02 0.66 -4.23
C GLY A 14 -4.64 -0.73 -4.33
N TYR A 15 -5.94 -0.87 -4.06
CA TYR A 15 -6.68 -2.13 -4.24
C TYR A 15 -7.36 -2.26 -5.62
N GLY A 16 -7.26 -1.24 -6.48
CA GLY A 16 -7.73 -1.28 -7.86
C GLY A 16 -6.78 -2.07 -8.77
N LYS A 17 -7.16 -2.23 -10.05
CA LYS A 17 -6.41 -3.05 -11.02
C LYS A 17 -4.95 -2.62 -11.16
N VAL A 18 -4.70 -1.32 -11.39
CA VAL A 18 -3.35 -0.78 -11.58
C VAL A 18 -2.59 -0.71 -10.25
N GLY A 19 -3.21 -0.18 -9.19
CA GLY A 19 -2.57 -0.08 -7.87
C GLY A 19 -2.10 -1.42 -7.33
N LYS A 20 -2.90 -2.48 -7.51
CA LYS A 20 -2.55 -3.84 -7.09
C LYS A 20 -1.35 -4.39 -7.89
N LEU A 21 -1.25 -4.11 -9.18
CA LEU A 21 -0.10 -4.52 -10.01
C LEU A 21 1.18 -3.80 -9.58
N ILE A 22 1.11 -2.49 -9.30
CA ILE A 22 2.25 -1.73 -8.80
C ILE A 22 2.70 -2.29 -7.45
N ALA A 23 1.76 -2.47 -6.52
CA ALA A 23 2.04 -3.00 -5.19
C ALA A 23 2.69 -4.40 -5.25
N SER A 24 2.18 -5.29 -6.12
CA SER A 24 2.73 -6.64 -6.24
C SER A 24 4.16 -6.68 -6.76
N GLN A 25 4.57 -5.74 -7.62
CA GLN A 25 5.96 -5.63 -8.06
C GLN A 25 6.85 -4.99 -6.99
N LEU A 26 6.36 -3.98 -6.28
CA LEU A 26 7.13 -3.32 -5.20
C LEU A 26 7.40 -4.26 -4.04
N VAL A 27 6.45 -5.12 -3.66
CA VAL A 27 6.65 -6.11 -2.58
C VAL A 27 7.85 -7.01 -2.86
N LYS A 28 8.04 -7.48 -4.10
CA LYS A 28 9.14 -8.37 -4.48
C LYS A 28 10.53 -7.79 -4.21
N THR A 29 10.65 -6.47 -4.12
CA THR A 29 11.93 -5.82 -3.84
C THR A 29 12.34 -5.93 -2.38
N ASN A 30 11.39 -6.18 -1.45
CA ASN A 30 11.59 -6.16 0.00
C ASN A 30 12.21 -4.85 0.55
N ARG A 31 12.20 -3.75 -0.22
CA ARG A 31 12.79 -2.45 0.20
C ARG A 31 11.75 -1.46 0.73
N TYR A 32 10.47 -1.81 0.62
CA TYR A 32 9.37 -0.89 0.87
C TYR A 32 8.33 -1.44 1.85
N THR A 33 7.87 -0.58 2.75
CA THR A 33 6.57 -0.72 3.40
C THR A 33 5.53 -0.01 2.54
N ILE A 34 4.41 -0.67 2.28
CA ILE A 34 3.42 -0.19 1.31
C ILE A 34 2.08 0.00 2.02
N THR A 35 1.45 1.14 1.81
CA THR A 35 0.09 1.40 2.27
C THR A 35 -0.84 1.53 1.07
N LEU A 36 -1.84 0.66 0.98
CA LEU A 36 -2.91 0.72 -0.01
C LEU A 36 -4.04 1.59 0.53
N ALA A 37 -4.23 2.74 -0.09
CA ALA A 37 -5.23 3.72 0.30
C ALA A 37 -6.42 3.73 -0.66
N GLY A 38 -7.62 3.85 -0.10
CA GLY A 38 -8.82 4.17 -0.85
C GLY A 38 -10.06 4.21 0.03
N ARG A 39 -11.22 4.45 -0.59
CA ARG A 39 -12.48 4.68 0.14
C ARG A 39 -13.03 3.43 0.83
N ASN A 40 -12.70 2.23 0.33
CA ASN A 40 -13.13 0.97 0.95
C ASN A 40 -11.99 0.33 1.76
N LYS A 41 -12.03 0.48 3.10
CA LYS A 41 -11.03 -0.04 4.04
C LYS A 41 -10.90 -1.57 3.98
N GLU A 42 -12.01 -2.27 3.85
CA GLU A 42 -12.05 -3.73 3.83
C GLU A 42 -11.37 -4.29 2.58
N LYS A 43 -11.67 -3.74 1.40
CA LYS A 43 -11.00 -4.09 0.14
C LYS A 43 -9.50 -3.79 0.19
N ALA A 44 -9.12 -2.67 0.80
CA ALA A 44 -7.72 -2.33 1.02
C ALA A 44 -7.01 -3.38 1.90
N ASN A 45 -7.61 -3.73 3.04
CA ASN A 45 -7.07 -4.72 3.97
C ASN A 45 -6.99 -6.12 3.36
N ASN A 46 -8.04 -6.57 2.66
CA ASN A 46 -8.05 -7.87 2.00
C ASN A 46 -6.96 -7.96 0.93
N THR A 47 -6.78 -6.90 0.14
CA THR A 47 -5.70 -6.84 -0.86
C THR A 47 -4.32 -6.83 -0.19
N ALA A 48 -4.15 -6.06 0.89
CA ALA A 48 -2.90 -6.01 1.63
C ALA A 48 -2.49 -7.38 2.17
N ARG A 49 -3.44 -8.11 2.79
CA ARG A 49 -3.22 -9.50 3.28
C ARG A 49 -2.82 -10.46 2.16
N GLN A 50 -3.39 -10.31 0.97
CA GLN A 50 -3.02 -11.12 -0.20
C GLN A 50 -1.60 -10.84 -0.71
N LEU A 51 -1.08 -9.62 -0.53
CA LEU A 51 0.21 -9.21 -1.06
C LEU A 51 1.38 -9.48 -0.09
N GLY A 52 1.14 -9.40 1.23
CA GLY A 52 2.12 -9.82 2.23
C GLY A 52 2.27 -8.86 3.41
N ARG A 53 3.07 -9.28 4.40
CA ARG A 53 3.21 -8.61 5.71
C ARG A 53 3.69 -7.16 5.69
N GLN A 54 4.36 -6.73 4.61
CA GLN A 54 4.86 -5.36 4.45
C GLN A 54 3.82 -4.40 3.84
N VAL A 55 2.61 -4.91 3.54
CA VAL A 55 1.52 -4.13 2.95
C VAL A 55 0.41 -3.94 3.99
N THR A 56 -0.07 -2.70 4.13
CA THR A 56 -1.20 -2.34 4.99
C THR A 56 -2.32 -1.70 4.18
N GLY A 57 -3.57 -1.90 4.60
CA GLY A 57 -4.73 -1.22 4.01
C GLY A 57 -5.18 -0.07 4.91
N VAL A 58 -5.57 1.04 4.30
CA VAL A 58 -6.15 2.20 5.03
C VAL A 58 -7.35 2.76 4.29
N HIS A 59 -8.31 3.27 5.06
CA HIS A 59 -9.31 4.17 4.51
C HIS A 59 -8.63 5.51 4.23
N PHE A 60 -8.73 5.98 2.99
CA PHE A 60 -8.24 7.29 2.60
C PHE A 60 -9.10 7.81 1.46
N ASP A 61 -9.66 8.99 1.66
CA ASP A 61 -10.36 9.73 0.63
C ASP A 61 -9.58 10.98 0.27
N ILE A 62 -8.99 10.96 -0.93
CA ILE A 62 -8.17 12.07 -1.42
C ILE A 62 -8.99 13.35 -1.61
N ALA A 63 -10.29 13.23 -1.90
CA ALA A 63 -11.17 14.39 -2.05
C ALA A 63 -11.37 15.16 -0.74
N HIS A 64 -11.16 14.50 0.40
CA HIS A 64 -11.30 15.07 1.74
C HIS A 64 -9.94 15.24 2.45
N PHE A 65 -8.84 15.07 1.73
CA PHE A 65 -7.51 15.24 2.30
C PHE A 65 -7.20 16.73 2.52
N LYS A 66 -7.03 17.12 3.79
CA LYS A 66 -6.56 18.45 4.17
C LYS A 66 -5.05 18.39 4.40
N LYS A 67 -4.32 19.31 3.79
CA LYS A 67 -2.85 19.45 3.93
C LYS A 67 -2.50 20.17 5.23
#